data_AF-A0A2K3K7I6-F1
#
_entry.id   AF-A0A2K3K7I6-F1
#
_cell.length_a   1.000
_cell.length_b   1.000
_cell.length_c   1.000
_cell.angle_alpha   90.00
_cell.angle_beta   90.00
_cell.angle_gamma   90.00
#
_symmetry.space_group_name_H-M   'P 1'
#
loop_
_entity.id
_entity.type
_entity.pdbx_description
1 polymer ?
#
loop_
_entity_poly.entity_id
_entity_poly.type
_entity_poly.pdbx_seq_one_letter_code
_entity_poly.pdbx_strand_id
1 'polypeptide(L)'
;CDLIPAWATKGWLRVLSKEYPTLAFHASINKSFGKGSLLSVLRQFARLKSDKQAISVGFVGYPNVGKSSVINTLRTKNVCKVAPIPGETKVWQYITLTKRIFLIDCPGVVYQNNDSETDVVLKGVVGFRFTSVA
;
A
#
# COMPACT_ATOMS: atom_id res chain seq x y z
N CYS A 1 -7.67 -8.05 7.16
CA CYS A 1 -8.62 -7.15 6.47
C CYS A 1 -9.71 -6.88 7.46
N ASP A 2 -9.48 -5.91 8.34
CA ASP A 2 -10.12 -5.88 9.66
C ASP A 2 -11.40 -5.04 9.64
N LEU A 3 -11.61 -4.30 8.53
CA LEU A 3 -12.73 -3.41 8.31
C LEU A 3 -13.90 -4.07 7.56
N ILE A 4 -13.69 -5.28 7.02
CA ILE A 4 -14.71 -6.03 6.29
C ILE A 4 -14.75 -7.49 6.77
N PRO A 5 -15.92 -8.15 6.71
CA PRO A 5 -16.02 -9.55 7.06
C PRO A 5 -15.07 -10.45 6.25
N ALA A 6 -14.67 -11.58 6.86
CA ALA A 6 -13.77 -12.55 6.22
C ALA A 6 -14.33 -13.11 4.90
N TRP A 7 -15.65 -13.31 4.81
CA TRP A 7 -16.31 -13.79 3.59
C TRP A 7 -16.17 -12.79 2.43
N ALA A 8 -16.27 -11.48 2.72
CA ALA A 8 -16.13 -10.43 1.73
C ALA A 8 -14.69 -10.36 1.21
N THR A 9 -13.71 -10.45 2.13
CA THR A 9 -12.28 -10.54 1.76
C THR A 9 -12.02 -11.74 0.84
N LYS A 10 -12.56 -12.91 1.17
CA LYS A 10 -12.43 -14.12 0.34
C LYS A 10 -13.09 -13.98 -1.03
N GLY A 11 -14.23 -13.30 -1.09
CA GLY A 11 -14.93 -12.96 -2.34
C GLY A 11 -14.04 -12.13 -3.27
N TRP A 12 -13.50 -11.01 -2.75
CA TRP A 12 -12.60 -10.15 -3.52
C TRP A 12 -11.33 -10.86 -3.98
N LEU A 13 -10.71 -11.67 -3.10
CA LEU A 13 -9.56 -12.48 -3.48
C LEU A 13 -9.88 -13.41 -4.66
N ARG A 14 -11.04 -14.06 -4.65
CA ARG A 14 -11.46 -14.95 -5.75
C ARG A 14 -11.63 -14.21 -7.07
N VAL A 15 -12.17 -12.99 -7.03
CA VAL A 15 -12.41 -12.19 -8.24
C VAL A 15 -11.08 -11.67 -8.80
N LEU A 16 -10.29 -10.98 -7.97
CA LEU A 16 -9.07 -10.30 -8.40
C LEU A 16 -7.93 -11.28 -8.77
N SER A 17 -7.88 -12.44 -8.12
CA SER A 17 -6.87 -13.46 -8.42
C SER A 17 -6.99 -14.08 -9.81
N LYS A 18 -8.08 -13.81 -10.54
CA LYS A 18 -8.23 -14.24 -11.94
C LYS A 18 -7.35 -13.43 -12.88
N GLU A 19 -7.11 -12.17 -12.57
CA GLU A 19 -6.35 -11.24 -13.42
C GLU A 19 -4.92 -11.08 -12.92
N TYR A 20 -4.74 -10.88 -11.60
CA TYR A 20 -3.44 -10.60 -11.01
C TYR A 20 -3.23 -11.35 -9.69
N PRO A 21 -1.99 -11.75 -9.36
CA PRO A 21 -1.69 -12.32 -8.03
C PRO A 21 -2.12 -11.37 -6.91
N THR A 22 -3.12 -11.78 -6.13
CA THR A 22 -3.75 -10.93 -5.12
C THR A 22 -3.50 -11.50 -3.73
N LEU A 23 -3.10 -10.65 -2.79
CA LEU A 23 -2.88 -11.00 -1.39
C LEU A 23 -3.74 -10.12 -0.48
N ALA A 24 -4.38 -10.73 0.52
CA ALA A 24 -5.01 -9.99 1.59
C ALA A 24 -3.94 -9.55 2.60
N PHE A 25 -4.00 -8.27 2.99
CA PHE A 25 -3.00 -7.67 3.86
C PHE A 25 -3.67 -6.80 4.92
N HIS A 26 -3.18 -6.86 6.16
CA HIS A 26 -3.50 -5.88 7.19
C HIS A 26 -2.19 -5.26 7.69
N ALA A 27 -2.08 -3.95 7.51
CA ALA A 27 -0.91 -3.17 7.87
C ALA A 27 -0.98 -2.73 9.32
N SER A 28 -0.15 -3.35 10.16
CA SER A 28 0.06 -2.99 11.56
C SER A 28 1.44 -3.46 11.97
N ILE A 29 2.19 -2.64 12.72
CA ILE A 29 3.53 -3.01 13.17
C ILE A 29 3.47 -4.19 14.15
N ASN A 30 2.46 -4.19 15.03
CA ASN A 30 2.35 -5.14 16.13
C ASN A 30 1.47 -6.36 15.79
N LYS A 31 0.45 -6.18 14.94
CA LYS A 31 -0.56 -7.22 14.64
C LYS A 31 -0.84 -7.33 13.14
N SER A 32 0.20 -7.52 12.32
CA SER A 32 0.05 -7.62 10.86
C SER A 32 -0.58 -8.95 10.41
N PHE A 33 -1.34 -8.92 9.31
CA PHE A 33 -1.75 -10.10 8.55
C PHE A 33 -1.16 -10.05 7.13
N GLY A 34 -0.74 -11.19 6.57
CA GLY A 34 -0.22 -11.29 5.19
C GLY A 34 1.25 -10.86 5.00
N LYS A 35 1.90 -10.32 6.04
CA LYS A 35 3.32 -9.92 6.02
C LYS A 35 4.27 -11.02 5.55
N GLY A 36 4.11 -12.24 6.09
CA GLY A 36 4.94 -13.39 5.70
C GLY A 36 4.77 -13.78 4.24
N SER A 37 3.53 -13.81 3.76
CA SER A 37 3.19 -14.12 2.36
C SER A 37 3.80 -13.10 1.40
N LEU A 38 3.65 -11.80 1.69
CA LEU A 38 4.23 -10.74 0.88
C LEU A 38 5.77 -10.82 0.85
N LEU A 39 6.41 -11.03 2.02
CA LEU A 39 7.87 -11.24 2.08
C LEU A 39 8.34 -12.45 1.28
N SER A 40 7.58 -13.55 1.32
CA SER A 40 7.87 -14.75 0.54
C SER A 40 7.88 -14.46 -0.97
N VAL A 41 6.83 -13.79 -1.45
CA VAL A 41 6.71 -13.40 -2.86
C VAL A 41 7.86 -12.47 -3.29
N LEU A 42 8.16 -11.44 -2.50
CA LEU A 42 9.27 -10.52 -2.79
C LEU A 42 10.63 -11.25 -2.87
N ARG A 43 10.86 -12.23 -1.99
CA ARG A 43 12.09 -13.05 -2.01
C ARG A 43 12.14 -13.97 -3.22
N GLN A 44 11.01 -14.52 -3.65
CA GLN A 44 10.93 -15.33 -4.88
C GLN A 44 11.29 -14.49 -6.11
N PHE A 45 10.75 -13.27 -6.22
CA PHE A 45 11.14 -12.34 -7.29
C PHE A 45 12.63 -11.96 -7.24
N ALA A 46 13.17 -11.72 -6.04
CA ALA A 46 14.60 -11.42 -5.88
C ALA A 46 15.50 -12.61 -6.28
N ARG A 47 15.05 -13.84 -6.08
CA ARG A 47 15.75 -15.06 -6.53
C ARG A 47 15.65 -15.26 -8.03
N LEU A 48 14.47 -15.00 -8.61
CA LEU A 48 14.24 -15.12 -10.05
C LEU A 48 15.07 -14.11 -10.86
N LYS A 49 15.30 -12.91 -10.31
CA LYS A 49 16.17 -11.89 -10.88
C LYS A 49 17.59 -11.96 -10.28
N SER A 50 18.17 -13.16 -10.26
CA SER A 50 19.48 -13.41 -9.64
C SER A 50 20.63 -12.69 -10.34
N ASP A 51 20.46 -12.37 -11.63
CA ASP A 51 21.36 -11.59 -12.49
C ASP A 51 21.53 -10.14 -12.02
N LYS A 52 20.55 -9.59 -11.31
CA LYS A 52 20.61 -8.24 -10.76
C LYS A 52 21.14 -8.25 -9.32
N GLN A 53 21.97 -7.27 -8.99
CA GLN A 53 22.46 -7.10 -7.62
C GLN A 53 21.30 -6.91 -6.63
N ALA A 54 20.28 -6.11 -7.02
CA ALA A 54 19.08 -5.88 -6.23
C ALA A 54 17.85 -5.65 -7.10
N ILE A 55 16.66 -5.86 -6.51
CA ILE A 55 15.36 -5.49 -7.08
C ILE A 55 14.78 -4.28 -6.37
N SER A 56 14.02 -3.47 -7.10
CA SER A 56 13.25 -2.35 -6.57
C SER A 56 11.77 -2.60 -6.80
N VAL A 57 10.97 -2.43 -5.75
CA VAL A 57 9.52 -2.72 -5.76
C VAL A 57 8.76 -1.48 -5.33
N GLY A 58 7.97 -0.92 -6.25
CA GLY A 58 7.14 0.25 -5.99
C GLY A 58 5.75 -0.10 -5.49
N PHE A 59 5.25 0.70 -4.54
CA PHE A 59 3.87 0.64 -4.07
C PHE A 59 3.08 1.75 -4.73
N VAL A 60 2.11 1.38 -5.57
CA VAL A 60 1.27 2.33 -6.32
C VAL A 60 -0.19 2.10 -5.96
N GLY A 61 -0.97 3.17 -5.94
CA GLY A 61 -2.40 3.14 -5.63
C GLY A 61 -2.90 4.49 -5.14
N TYR A 62 -4.21 4.58 -4.94
CA TYR A 62 -4.90 5.79 -4.50
C TYR A 62 -4.28 6.38 -3.20
N PRO A 63 -4.45 7.68 -2.95
CA PRO A 63 -4.17 8.27 -1.64
C PRO A 63 -4.85 7.47 -0.50
N ASN A 64 -4.24 7.45 0.69
CA ASN A 64 -4.81 6.85 1.90
C ASN A 64 -5.10 5.32 1.91
N VAL A 65 -4.84 4.57 0.84
CA VAL A 65 -5.00 3.10 0.81
C VAL A 65 -3.99 2.32 1.67
N GLY A 66 -3.07 3.02 2.35
CA GLY A 66 -2.13 2.41 3.29
C GLY A 66 -0.79 1.94 2.70
N LYS A 67 -0.36 2.44 1.52
CA LYS A 67 0.94 2.11 0.89
C LYS A 67 2.12 2.23 1.87
N SER A 68 2.28 3.40 2.47
CA SER A 68 3.30 3.71 3.48
C SER A 68 3.15 2.83 4.74
N SER A 69 1.93 2.47 5.12
CA SER A 69 1.66 1.57 6.25
C SER A 69 2.10 0.13 5.97
N VAL A 70 1.95 -0.36 4.74
CA VAL A 70 2.46 -1.67 4.32
C VAL A 70 3.99 -1.69 4.41
N ILE A 71 4.66 -0.63 3.95
CA ILE A 71 6.12 -0.50 4.04
C ILE A 71 6.59 -0.50 5.50
N ASN A 72 5.96 0.29 6.36
CA ASN A 72 6.27 0.31 7.81
C ASN A 72 6.07 -1.07 8.45
N THR A 73 5.02 -1.78 8.05
CA THR A 73 4.74 -3.15 8.51
C THR A 73 5.83 -4.14 8.07
N LEU A 74 6.29 -4.05 6.82
CA LEU A 74 7.39 -4.87 6.30
C LEU A 74 8.72 -4.57 7.01
N ARG A 75 8.96 -3.30 7.33
CA ARG A 75 10.17 -2.86 8.06
C ARG A 75 10.07 -3.10 9.57
N THR A 76 8.89 -3.37 10.11
CA THR A 76 8.63 -3.49 11.56
C THR A 76 9.04 -2.22 12.33
N LYS A 77 8.99 -1.06 11.66
CA LYS A 77 9.31 0.25 12.24
C LYS A 77 8.68 1.36 11.38
N ASN A 78 8.45 2.52 11.99
CA ASN A 78 7.95 3.70 11.29
C ASN A 78 9.07 4.34 10.46
N VAL A 79 9.13 4.05 9.16
CA VAL A 79 10.09 4.65 8.22
C VAL A 79 9.39 5.72 7.37
N CYS A 80 8.22 5.41 6.86
CA CYS A 80 7.35 6.36 6.16
C CYS A 80 6.49 7.12 7.17
N LYS A 81 6.25 8.40 6.91
CA LYS A 81 5.19 9.15 7.60
C LYS A 81 3.84 8.62 7.15
N VAL A 82 2.92 8.48 8.10
CA VAL A 82 1.54 8.05 7.84
C VAL A 82 0.63 9.04 8.56
N ALA A 83 -0.30 9.63 7.82
CA ALA A 83 -1.34 10.49 8.34
C ALA A 83 -2.68 10.08 7.71
N PRO A 84 -3.81 10.30 8.39
CA PRO A 84 -5.14 10.05 7.82
C PRO A 84 -5.53 11.09 6.74
N ILE A 85 -4.68 12.08 6.50
CA ILE A 85 -4.92 13.17 5.55
C ILE A 85 -4.24 12.82 4.21
N PRO A 86 -4.93 12.95 3.06
CA PRO A 86 -4.29 12.73 1.76
C PRO A 86 -3.15 13.74 1.51
N GLY A 87 -2.15 13.31 0.75
CA GLY A 87 -1.01 14.17 0.36
C GLY A 87 0.19 14.14 1.31
N GLU A 88 0.23 13.20 2.27
CA GLU A 88 1.38 13.05 3.18
C GLU A 88 2.66 12.65 2.44
N THR A 89 2.59 11.66 1.54
CA THR A 89 3.70 11.28 0.66
C THR A 89 3.72 12.19 -0.56
N LYS A 90 4.56 13.24 -0.53
CA LYS A 90 4.69 14.22 -1.64
C LYS A 90 5.75 13.85 -2.69
N VAL A 91 6.74 13.06 -2.30
CA VAL A 91 7.89 12.70 -3.12
C VAL A 91 8.14 11.20 -2.95
N TRP A 92 8.55 10.53 -4.02
CA TRP A 92 8.95 9.12 -3.96
C TRP A 92 10.15 8.90 -3.04
N GLN A 93 10.17 7.79 -2.31
CA GLN A 93 11.23 7.50 -1.34
C GLN A 93 11.72 6.05 -1.45
N TYR A 94 13.04 5.87 -1.44
CA TYR A 94 13.68 4.56 -1.44
C TYR A 94 13.92 4.04 -0.03
N ILE A 95 13.46 2.83 0.24
CA ILE A 95 13.51 2.20 1.56
C ILE A 95 14.11 0.81 1.42
N THR A 96 15.30 0.62 1.98
CA THR A 96 15.97 -0.68 1.97
C THR A 96 15.22 -1.67 2.87
N LEU A 97 14.72 -2.77 2.30
CA LEU A 97 14.14 -3.88 3.07
C LEU A 97 15.20 -4.91 3.44
N THR A 98 15.99 -5.34 2.45
CA THR A 98 17.16 -6.23 2.59
C THR A 98 18.27 -5.76 1.66
N LYS A 99 19.47 -6.36 1.74
CA LYS A 99 20.59 -6.03 0.83
C LYS A 99 20.25 -6.17 -0.66
N ARG A 100 19.25 -6.99 -1.02
CA ARG A 100 18.82 -7.24 -2.41
C ARG A 100 17.44 -6.69 -2.75
N ILE A 101 16.73 -6.05 -1.83
CA ILE A 101 15.35 -5.60 -2.05
C ILE A 101 15.18 -4.18 -1.52
N PHE A 102 14.86 -3.27 -2.43
CA PHE A 102 14.44 -1.90 -2.15
C PHE A 102 12.94 -1.75 -2.37
N LEU A 103 12.30 -0.99 -1.47
CA LEU A 103 10.89 -0.61 -1.56
C LEU A 103 10.83 0.86 -1.97
N ILE A 104 9.88 1.21 -2.84
CA ILE A 104 9.64 2.57 -3.27
C ILE A 104 8.24 2.98 -2.81
N ASP A 105 8.17 3.97 -1.92
CA ASP A 105 6.89 4.59 -1.54
C ASP A 105 6.57 5.69 -2.55
N CYS A 106 5.44 5.58 -3.24
CA CYS A 106 5.01 6.55 -4.26
C CYS A 106 3.89 7.44 -3.73
N PRO A 107 3.79 8.70 -4.20
CA PRO A 107 2.63 9.54 -3.94
C PRO A 107 1.34 8.84 -4.42
N GLY A 108 0.20 9.18 -3.80
CA GLY A 108 -1.09 8.66 -4.25
C GLY A 108 -1.42 9.14 -5.66
N VAL A 109 -1.78 8.22 -6.55
CA VAL A 109 -2.18 8.54 -7.93
C VAL A 109 -3.70 8.51 -8.00
N VAL A 110 -4.29 9.54 -8.59
CA VAL A 110 -5.74 9.68 -8.79
C VAL A 110 -5.98 9.74 -10.28
N TYR A 111 -6.74 8.79 -10.80
CA TYR A 111 -7.18 8.80 -12.20
C TYR A 111 -8.49 9.59 -12.30
N GLN A 112 -8.53 10.61 -13.16
CA GLN A 112 -9.74 11.40 -13.44
C GLN A 112 -10.59 10.65 -14.48
N ASN A 113 -11.35 9.65 -14.04
CA ASN A 113 -12.24 8.88 -14.93
C ASN A 113 -13.69 9.18 -14.59
N ASN A 114 -14.33 10.21 -15.18
CA ASN A 114 -15.76 10.54 -15.04
C ASN A 114 -16.34 10.43 -13.61
N ASP A 115 -15.51 10.50 -12.58
CA ASP A 115 -15.90 10.34 -11.19
C ASP A 115 -16.63 11.62 -10.78
N SER A 116 -17.78 11.49 -10.15
CA SER A 116 -18.45 12.65 -9.56
C SER A 116 -17.62 13.18 -8.39
N GLU A 117 -17.80 14.45 -8.03
CA GLU A 117 -17.09 15.06 -6.90
C GLU A 117 -17.26 14.25 -5.60
N THR A 118 -18.45 13.66 -5.41
CA THR A 118 -18.75 12.76 -4.29
C THR A 118 -17.93 11.47 -4.32
N ASP A 119 -17.69 10.89 -5.50
CA ASP A 119 -16.89 9.66 -5.63
C ASP A 119 -15.42 9.90 -5.28
N VAL A 120 -14.89 11.07 -5.65
CA VAL A 120 -13.51 11.47 -5.32
C VAL A 120 -13.35 11.65 -3.81
N VAL A 121 -14.33 12.27 -3.15
CA VAL A 121 -14.34 12.43 -1.68
C VAL A 121 -14.44 11.08 -0.97
N LEU A 122 -15.34 10.19 -1.39
CA LEU A 122 -15.54 8.87 -0.77
C LEU A 122 -14.31 7.95 -0.93
N LYS A 123 -13.53 8.11 -1.99
CA LYS A 123 -12.25 7.40 -2.19
C LYS A 123 -11.12 7.93 -1.28
N GLY A 124 -11.39 8.93 -0.43
CA GLY A 124 -10.39 9.50 0.49
C GLY A 124 -9.30 10.27 -0.23
N VAL A 125 -9.59 10.81 -1.42
CA VAL A 125 -8.64 11.57 -2.25
C VAL A 125 -8.56 13.04 -1.79
N VAL A 126 -9.67 13.59 -1.31
CA VAL A 126 -9.76 14.96 -0.79
C VAL A 126 -9.63 14.95 0.73
N GLY A 127 -8.81 15.86 1.26
CA GLY A 127 -8.70 16.04 2.71
C GLY A 127 -9.83 16.94 3.19
N PHE A 128 -10.61 16.48 4.16
CA PHE A 128 -11.54 17.34 4.87
C PHE A 128 -10.74 18.37 5.68
N ARG A 129 -10.60 19.58 5.14
CA ARG A 129 -10.14 20.73 5.91
C ARG A 129 -11.36 21.30 6.64
N PHE A 130 -11.57 20.89 7.88
CA PHE A 130 -12.38 21.70 8.80
C PHE A 130 -11.57 22.97 9.09
N THR A 131 -11.79 24.03 8.32
CA THR A 131 -11.48 25.37 8.81
C THR A 131 -12.46 25.63 9.94
N SER A 132 -12.02 25.51 11.19
CA SER A 132 -12.70 26.18 12.29
C SER A 132 -12.76 27.67 11.93
N VAL A 133 -13.93 28.13 11.53
CA VAL A 133 -14.24 29.55 11.58
C VAL A 133 -14.43 29.83 13.07
N ALA A 134 -13.35 30.27 13.72
CA ALA A 134 -13.40 30.92 15.01
C ALA A 134 -13.58 32.42 14.78
#